data_AF-A0A7C3NHH4-F1
#
_entry.id   AF-A0A7C3NHH4-F1
#
_cell.length_a   1.000
_cell.length_b   1.000
_cell.length_c   1.000
_cell.angle_alpha   90.00
_cell.angle_beta   90.00
_cell.angle_gamma   90.00
#
_symmetry.space_group_name_H-M   'P 1'
#
loop_
_entity.id
_entity.type
_entity.pdbx_description
1 polymer ?
#
loop_
_entity_poly.entity_id
_entity_poly.type
_entity_poly.pdbx_seq_one_letter_code
_entity_poly.pdbx_strand_id
1 'polypeptide(L)'
;MSYSLTYLGHALAGLDQPEMATDVYKKALWLRQEMKQPHLAMEILAGLAEVALMQNKLELAGTYIKELLAWFENRDKSRIDNLFWVSLKSYRVLSAVAQNYPYAAERAQAILNTAYTMLQEQAAQLNHEKVRANFLDNITIHGDLIAAWESREVFSAEP
;
A
#
# COMPACT_ATOMS: atom_id res chain seq x y z
N MET A 1 12.77 -16.86 6.51
CA MET A 1 13.72 -15.73 6.63
C MET A 1 13.28 -14.49 5.87
N SER A 2 12.86 -14.56 4.61
CA SER A 2 12.40 -13.36 3.88
C SER A 2 11.10 -12.76 4.46
N TYR A 3 10.08 -13.58 4.78
CA TYR A 3 8.86 -13.10 5.44
C TYR A 3 9.10 -12.42 6.79
N SER A 4 9.97 -12.99 7.64
CA SER A 4 10.31 -12.37 8.93
C SER A 4 10.99 -11.02 8.78
N LEU A 5 11.79 -10.82 7.72
CA LEU A 5 12.38 -9.52 7.41
C LEU A 5 11.32 -8.53 6.92
N THR A 6 10.38 -8.94 6.07
CA THR A 6 9.26 -8.06 5.66
C THR A 6 8.49 -7.53 6.86
N TYR A 7 8.08 -8.42 7.79
CA TYR A 7 7.36 -8.00 8.99
C TYR A 7 8.21 -7.16 9.95
N LEU A 8 9.51 -7.44 10.06
CA LEU A 8 10.42 -6.58 10.83
C LEU A 8 10.50 -5.18 10.21
N GLY A 9 10.56 -5.08 8.88
CA GLY A 9 10.51 -3.79 8.18
C GLY A 9 9.21 -3.03 8.46
N HIS A 10 8.07 -3.73 8.48
CA HIS A 10 6.78 -3.13 8.86
C HIS A 10 6.78 -2.59 10.29
N ALA A 11 7.28 -3.38 11.24
CA ALA A 11 7.38 -2.96 12.64
C ALA A 11 8.29 -1.74 12.80
N LEU A 12 9.46 -1.73 12.15
CA LEU A 12 10.40 -0.61 12.21
C LEU A 12 9.82 0.67 11.57
N ALA A 13 9.11 0.53 10.45
CA ALA A 13 8.42 1.66 9.83
C ALA A 13 7.31 2.23 10.76
N GLY A 14 6.54 1.35 11.42
CA GLY A 14 5.53 1.75 12.40
C GLY A 14 6.11 2.37 13.68
N LEU A 15 7.38 2.11 13.98
CA LEU A 15 8.12 2.69 15.10
C LEU A 15 8.88 3.98 14.74
N ASP A 16 8.65 4.53 13.54
CA ASP A 16 9.33 5.72 13.02
C ASP A 16 10.86 5.56 12.95
N GLN A 17 11.32 4.38 12.55
CA GLN A 17 12.74 4.07 12.33
C GLN A 17 13.01 3.81 10.84
N PRO A 18 12.87 4.83 9.97
CA PRO A 18 12.82 4.63 8.53
C PRO A 18 14.15 4.15 7.93
N GLU A 19 15.31 4.50 8.52
CA GLU A 19 16.62 4.00 8.09
C GLU A 19 16.74 2.49 8.31
N MET A 20 16.42 2.03 9.52
CA MET A 20 16.46 0.61 9.86
C MET A 20 15.45 -0.19 9.05
N ALA A 21 14.24 0.34 8.86
CA ALA A 21 13.23 -0.27 8.02
C ALA A 21 13.72 -0.42 6.56
N THR A 22 14.36 0.62 6.01
CA THR A 22 14.94 0.60 4.67
C THR A 22 15.96 -0.53 4.50
N ASP A 23 16.89 -0.67 5.44
CA ASP A 23 17.93 -1.70 5.38
C ASP A 23 17.34 -3.11 5.43
N VAL A 24 16.36 -3.32 6.31
CA VAL A 24 15.68 -4.61 6.44
C VAL A 24 14.87 -4.94 5.19
N TYR A 25 14.11 -3.98 4.64
CA TYR A 25 13.36 -4.21 3.40
C TYR A 25 14.27 -4.49 2.21
N LYS A 26 15.40 -3.77 2.07
CA LYS A 26 16.37 -4.04 0.99
C LYS A 26 16.91 -5.46 1.07
N LYS A 27 17.22 -5.95 2.28
CA LYS A 27 17.63 -7.35 2.49
C LYS A 27 16.51 -8.33 2.12
N ALA A 28 15.26 -8.03 2.50
CA ALA A 28 14.11 -8.86 2.15
C ALA A 28 13.91 -8.92 0.63
N LEU A 29 14.01 -7.77 -0.06
CA LEU A 29 13.85 -7.64 -1.51
C LEU A 29 14.92 -8.45 -2.25
N TRP A 30 16.19 -8.29 -1.85
CA TRP A 30 17.30 -9.06 -2.42
C TRP A 30 17.07 -10.57 -2.28
N LEU A 31 16.65 -11.05 -1.10
CA LEU A 31 16.32 -12.46 -0.90
C LEU A 31 15.19 -12.94 -1.82
N ARG A 32 14.14 -12.13 -2.04
CA ARG A 32 13.05 -12.51 -2.97
C ARG A 32 13.52 -12.61 -4.41
N GLN A 33 14.42 -11.73 -4.82
CA GLN A 33 15.03 -11.75 -6.16
C GLN A 33 15.92 -12.99 -6.34
N GLU A 34 16.81 -13.27 -5.39
CA GLU A 34 17.68 -14.46 -5.40
C GLU A 34 16.86 -15.77 -5.43
N MET A 35 15.77 -15.82 -4.67
CA MET A 35 14.88 -16.98 -4.64
C MET A 35 13.97 -17.08 -5.87
N LYS A 36 14.07 -16.16 -6.85
CA LYS A 36 13.20 -16.08 -8.03
C LYS A 36 11.70 -16.04 -7.65
N GLN A 37 11.40 -15.35 -6.55
CA GLN A 37 10.04 -15.11 -6.05
C GLN A 37 9.65 -13.62 -6.13
N PRO A 38 9.80 -12.97 -7.29
CA PRO A 38 9.59 -11.53 -7.39
C PRO A 38 8.11 -11.13 -7.19
N HIS A 39 7.18 -12.08 -7.35
CA HIS A 39 5.76 -11.90 -7.02
C HIS A 39 5.51 -11.61 -5.53
N LEU A 40 6.45 -11.94 -4.64
CA LEU A 40 6.34 -11.67 -3.20
C LEU A 40 7.05 -10.36 -2.81
N ALA A 41 7.51 -9.57 -3.78
CA ALA A 41 8.17 -8.30 -3.54
C ALA A 41 7.19 -7.13 -3.34
N MET A 42 5.90 -7.29 -3.66
CA MET A 42 4.94 -6.18 -3.67
C MET A 42 4.83 -5.49 -2.30
N GLU A 43 4.69 -6.25 -1.21
CA GLU A 43 4.66 -5.68 0.15
C GLU A 43 5.96 -4.96 0.51
N ILE A 44 7.11 -5.51 0.08
CA ILE A 44 8.42 -4.94 0.34
C ILE A 44 8.60 -3.62 -0.42
N LEU A 45 8.17 -3.57 -1.68
CA LEU A 45 8.23 -2.36 -2.51
C LEU A 45 7.30 -1.26 -2.00
N ALA A 46 6.09 -1.62 -1.54
CA ALA A 46 5.18 -0.67 -0.89
C ALA A 46 5.80 -0.10 0.40
N GLY A 47 6.41 -0.96 1.23
CA GLY A 47 7.13 -0.55 2.42
C GLY A 47 8.32 0.35 2.13
N LEU A 48 9.14 0.00 1.13
CA LEU A 48 10.28 0.81 0.67
C LEU A 48 9.85 2.18 0.17
N ALA A 49 8.75 2.24 -0.59
CA ALA A 49 8.19 3.49 -1.09
C ALA A 49 7.72 4.40 0.06
N GLU A 50 7.03 3.82 1.06
CA GLU A 50 6.57 4.57 2.23
C GLU A 50 7.74 5.07 3.09
N VAL A 51 8.73 4.25 3.41
CA VAL A 51 9.87 4.71 4.22
C VAL A 51 10.73 5.72 3.47
N ALA A 52 10.81 5.64 2.14
CA ALA A 52 11.44 6.66 1.32
C ALA A 52 10.68 7.99 1.38
N LEU A 53 9.34 7.95 1.41
CA LEU A 53 8.51 9.12 1.63
C LEU A 53 8.72 9.72 3.03
N MET A 54 8.78 8.90 4.09
CA MET A 54 9.08 9.36 5.46
C MET A 54 10.45 10.06 5.54
N GLN A 55 11.42 9.60 4.75
CA GLN A 55 12.75 10.21 4.64
C GLN A 55 12.81 11.42 3.68
N ASN A 56 11.67 11.89 3.17
CA ASN A 56 11.57 12.95 2.17
C ASN A 56 12.35 12.68 0.86
N LYS A 57 12.53 11.40 0.50
CA LYS A 57 13.23 10.95 -0.71
C LYS A 57 12.22 10.66 -1.83
N LEU A 58 11.57 11.72 -2.32
CA LEU A 58 10.44 11.62 -3.26
C LEU A 58 10.77 10.87 -4.56
N GLU A 59 11.93 11.11 -5.17
CA GLU A 59 12.36 10.41 -6.40
C GLU A 59 12.52 8.90 -6.16
N LEU A 60 13.07 8.52 -5.00
CA LEU A 60 13.28 7.13 -4.63
C LEU A 60 11.93 6.45 -4.32
N ALA A 61 11.04 7.15 -3.62
CA ALA A 61 9.68 6.68 -3.39
C ALA A 61 8.93 6.45 -4.72
N GLY A 62 9.07 7.40 -5.66
CA GLY A 62 8.56 7.31 -7.04
C GLY A 62 9.12 6.11 -7.82
N THR A 63 10.40 5.78 -7.61
CA THR A 63 11.03 4.62 -8.25
C THR A 63 10.44 3.31 -7.72
N TYR A 64 10.36 3.14 -6.40
CA TYR A 64 9.80 1.92 -5.80
C TYR A 64 8.32 1.72 -6.15
N ILE A 65 7.53 2.80 -6.16
CA ILE A 65 6.12 2.69 -6.49
C ILE A 65 5.90 2.35 -7.96
N LYS A 66 6.71 2.88 -8.87
CA LYS A 66 6.66 2.51 -10.30
C LYS A 66 6.97 1.03 -10.50
N GLU A 67 7.96 0.49 -9.80
CA GLU A 67 8.27 -0.93 -9.84
C GLU A 67 7.09 -1.77 -9.33
N LEU A 68 6.49 -1.38 -8.20
CA LEU A 68 5.29 -2.02 -7.65
C LEU A 68 4.11 -1.99 -8.62
N LEU A 69 3.86 -0.86 -9.30
CA LEU A 69 2.74 -0.72 -10.23
C LEU A 69 2.84 -1.68 -11.43
N ALA A 70 4.07 -1.94 -11.91
CA ALA A 70 4.30 -2.94 -12.97
C ALA A 70 3.87 -4.36 -12.55
N TRP A 71 3.87 -4.66 -11.24
CA TRP A 71 3.33 -5.92 -10.71
C TRP A 71 1.80 -5.95 -10.70
N PHE A 72 1.16 -4.81 -10.42
CA PHE A 72 -0.30 -4.69 -10.37
C PHE A 72 -0.98 -4.85 -11.72
N GLU A 73 -0.33 -4.45 -12.81
CA GLU A 73 -0.92 -4.47 -14.16
C GLU A 73 -1.07 -5.88 -14.74
N ASN A 74 -0.32 -6.86 -14.20
CA ASN A 74 -0.21 -8.20 -14.78
C ASN A 74 -0.79 -9.31 -13.92
N ARG A 75 -1.50 -8.99 -12.82
CA ARG A 75 -1.92 -10.00 -11.83
C ARG A 75 -3.34 -9.79 -11.31
N ASP A 76 -3.95 -10.92 -10.95
CA ASP A 76 -5.20 -10.95 -10.20
C ASP A 76 -4.99 -10.40 -8.79
N LYS A 77 -5.66 -9.29 -8.51
CA LYS A 77 -5.55 -8.54 -7.25
C LYS A 77 -6.08 -9.33 -6.05
N SER A 78 -6.99 -10.29 -6.27
CA SER A 78 -7.54 -11.15 -5.22
C SER A 78 -6.49 -12.09 -4.59
N ARG A 79 -5.36 -12.28 -5.28
CA ARG A 79 -4.24 -13.13 -4.83
C ARG A 79 -3.08 -12.35 -4.21
N ILE A 80 -3.26 -11.05 -3.99
CA ILE A 80 -2.26 -10.19 -3.36
C ILE A 80 -2.46 -10.26 -1.86
N ASP A 81 -1.48 -10.85 -1.17
CA ASP A 81 -1.40 -10.80 0.29
C ASP A 81 -1.36 -9.34 0.75
N ASN A 82 -2.06 -9.04 1.85
CA ASN A 82 -2.14 -7.70 2.43
C ASN A 82 -2.55 -6.59 1.44
N LEU A 83 -3.44 -6.91 0.47
CA LEU A 83 -3.88 -5.99 -0.59
C LEU A 83 -4.27 -4.59 -0.07
N PHE A 84 -5.04 -4.51 1.02
CA PHE A 84 -5.49 -3.21 1.57
C PHE A 84 -4.32 -2.38 2.09
N TRP A 85 -3.36 -3.04 2.75
CA TRP A 85 -2.14 -2.39 3.22
C TRP A 85 -1.31 -1.86 2.05
N VAL A 86 -1.03 -2.72 1.07
CA VAL A 86 -0.26 -2.37 -0.13
C VAL A 86 -0.95 -1.22 -0.89
N SER A 87 -2.27 -1.28 -1.04
CA SER A 87 -3.06 -0.27 -1.74
C SER A 87 -3.02 1.07 -1.03
N LEU A 88 -3.18 1.10 0.30
CA LEU A 88 -3.13 2.34 1.07
C LEU A 88 -1.75 2.99 1.00
N LYS A 89 -0.66 2.22 1.19
CA LYS A 89 0.70 2.76 1.09
C LYS A 89 0.98 3.30 -0.30
N SER A 90 0.55 2.56 -1.32
CA SER A 90 0.67 2.97 -2.72
C SER A 90 -0.08 4.27 -3.00
N TYR A 91 -1.32 4.39 -2.52
CA TYR A 91 -2.11 5.61 -2.63
C TYR A 91 -1.41 6.82 -1.98
N ARG A 92 -0.91 6.66 -0.75
CA ARG A 92 -0.21 7.74 -0.02
C ARG A 92 1.04 8.21 -0.78
N VAL A 93 1.87 7.27 -1.24
CA VAL A 93 3.09 7.60 -2.01
C VAL A 93 2.73 8.27 -3.33
N LEU A 94 1.81 7.70 -4.11
CA LEU A 94 1.40 8.27 -5.40
C LEU A 94 0.83 9.68 -5.25
N SER A 95 0.03 9.92 -4.21
CA SER A 95 -0.51 11.25 -3.91
C SER A 95 0.60 12.24 -3.56
N ALA A 96 1.60 11.81 -2.78
CA ALA A 96 2.74 12.67 -2.42
C ALA A 96 3.65 13.01 -3.60
N VAL A 97 3.82 12.08 -4.55
CA VAL A 97 4.65 12.30 -5.74
C VAL A 97 3.89 12.86 -6.94
N ALA A 98 2.58 13.06 -6.83
CA ALA A 98 1.70 13.45 -7.94
C ALA A 98 2.11 14.73 -8.67
N GLN A 99 2.67 15.71 -7.93
CA GLN A 99 3.16 16.95 -8.53
C GLN A 99 4.31 16.73 -9.52
N ASN A 100 5.12 15.69 -9.28
CA ASN A 100 6.30 15.37 -10.10
C ASN A 100 6.00 14.31 -11.18
N TYR A 101 4.87 13.61 -11.08
CA TYR A 101 4.49 12.53 -11.99
C TYR A 101 3.01 12.67 -12.38
N PRO A 102 2.70 13.21 -13.58
CA PRO A 102 1.32 13.52 -13.99
C PRO A 102 0.35 12.33 -13.92
N TYR A 103 0.83 11.11 -14.17
CA TYR A 103 0.02 9.88 -14.12
C TYR A 103 -0.24 9.37 -12.69
N ALA A 104 0.49 9.87 -11.68
CA ALA A 104 0.43 9.33 -10.33
C ALA A 104 -0.88 9.70 -9.63
N ALA A 105 -1.45 10.88 -9.88
CA ALA A 105 -2.74 11.29 -9.31
C ALA A 105 -3.88 10.34 -9.73
N GLU A 106 -4.04 10.12 -11.04
CA GLU A 106 -5.05 9.21 -11.58
C GLU A 106 -4.85 7.78 -11.07
N ARG A 107 -3.59 7.32 -11.03
CA ARG A 107 -3.26 5.97 -10.55
C ARG A 107 -3.52 5.81 -9.06
N ALA A 108 -3.25 6.82 -8.24
CA ALA A 108 -3.56 6.85 -6.81
C ALA A 108 -5.07 6.62 -6.62
N GLN A 109 -5.89 7.39 -7.33
CA GLN A 109 -7.34 7.27 -7.26
C GLN A 109 -7.84 5.89 -7.72
N ALA A 110 -7.30 5.36 -8.82
CA ALA A 110 -7.69 4.05 -9.33
C ALA A 110 -7.39 2.91 -8.33
N ILE A 111 -6.23 2.97 -7.65
CA ILE A 111 -5.86 2.00 -6.61
C ILE A 111 -6.80 2.11 -5.42
N LEU A 112 -7.02 3.33 -4.91
CA LEU A 112 -7.87 3.56 -3.75
C LEU A 112 -9.32 3.15 -4.03
N ASN A 113 -9.84 3.46 -5.22
CA ASN A 113 -11.15 3.00 -5.69
C ASN A 113 -11.25 1.48 -5.66
N THR A 114 -10.28 0.79 -6.27
CA THR A 114 -10.30 -0.68 -6.33
C THR A 114 -10.29 -1.27 -4.92
N ALA A 115 -9.40 -0.79 -4.05
CA ALA A 115 -9.24 -1.32 -2.70
C ALA A 115 -10.49 -1.10 -1.85
N TYR A 116 -11.10 0.09 -1.95
CA TYR A 116 -12.36 0.38 -1.26
C TYR A 116 -13.51 -0.50 -1.74
N THR A 117 -13.71 -0.62 -3.06
CA THR A 117 -14.77 -1.48 -3.61
C THR A 117 -14.62 -2.92 -3.13
N MET A 118 -13.40 -3.47 -3.18
CA MET A 118 -13.14 -4.83 -2.69
C MET A 118 -13.38 -4.96 -1.18
N LEU A 119 -13.03 -3.94 -0.39
CA LEU A 119 -13.30 -3.93 1.06
C LEU A 119 -14.81 -3.97 1.33
N GLN A 120 -15.59 -3.17 0.60
CA GLN A 120 -17.05 -3.13 0.72
C GLN A 120 -17.70 -4.44 0.27
N GLU A 121 -17.21 -5.05 -0.83
CA GLU A 121 -17.68 -6.36 -1.30
C GLU A 121 -17.43 -7.45 -0.25
N GLN A 122 -16.24 -7.48 0.36
CA GLN A 122 -15.94 -8.41 1.45
C GLN A 122 -16.82 -8.17 2.67
N ALA A 123 -17.05 -6.91 3.03
CA ALA A 123 -17.92 -6.53 4.14
C ALA A 123 -19.39 -6.93 3.89
N ALA A 124 -19.87 -6.84 2.64
CA ALA A 124 -21.22 -7.22 2.25
C ALA A 124 -21.47 -8.73 2.37
N GLN A 125 -20.44 -9.57 2.21
CA GLN A 125 -20.51 -11.01 2.42
C GLN A 125 -20.66 -11.41 3.90
N LEU A 126 -20.43 -10.48 4.83
CA LEU A 126 -20.62 -10.71 6.25
C LEU A 126 -22.10 -10.54 6.61
N ASN A 127 -22.73 -11.65 7.02
CA ASN A 127 -24.17 -11.75 7.29
C ASN A 127 -24.63 -10.98 8.54
N HIS A 128 -23.71 -10.69 9.48
CA HIS A 128 -24.03 -10.01 10.72
C HIS A 128 -23.51 -8.57 10.72
N GLU A 129 -24.41 -7.62 10.93
CA GLU A 129 -24.10 -6.18 10.96
C GLU A 129 -22.99 -5.84 11.95
N LYS A 130 -23.01 -6.42 13.16
CA LYS A 130 -21.94 -6.22 14.17
C LYS A 130 -20.59 -6.76 13.72
N VAL A 131 -20.56 -7.83 12.93
CA VAL A 131 -19.32 -8.40 12.39
C VAL A 131 -18.81 -7.52 11.25
N ARG A 132 -19.72 -7.01 10.42
CA ARG A 132 -19.40 -6.04 9.36
C ARG A 132 -18.81 -4.75 9.91
N ALA A 133 -19.45 -4.15 10.92
CA ALA A 133 -18.94 -2.94 11.58
C ALA A 133 -17.56 -3.17 12.19
N ASN A 134 -17.36 -4.28 12.93
CA ASN A 134 -16.03 -4.61 13.46
C ASN A 134 -14.97 -4.81 12.35
N PHE A 135 -15.35 -5.43 11.24
CA PHE A 135 -14.43 -5.64 10.12
C PHE A 135 -13.98 -4.32 9.49
N LEU A 136 -14.88 -3.35 9.34
CA LEU A 136 -14.57 -2.04 8.75
C LEU A 136 -13.85 -1.11 9.74
N ASP A 137 -14.28 -1.11 11.01
CA ASP A 137 -13.88 -0.06 11.96
C ASP A 137 -12.75 -0.49 12.91
N ASN A 138 -12.71 -1.78 13.30
CA ASN A 138 -11.80 -2.25 14.35
C ASN A 138 -10.46 -2.76 13.78
N ILE A 139 -10.34 -2.83 12.47
CA ILE A 139 -9.08 -3.12 11.78
C ILE A 139 -8.53 -1.79 11.26
N THR A 140 -7.45 -1.31 11.87
CA THR A 140 -6.87 0.02 11.58
C THR A 140 -6.66 0.28 10.09
N ILE A 141 -6.18 -0.73 9.34
CA ILE A 141 -5.93 -0.55 7.91
C ILE A 141 -7.20 -0.35 7.09
N HIS A 142 -8.33 -0.92 7.51
CA HIS A 142 -9.62 -0.73 6.84
C HIS A 142 -10.19 0.65 7.14
N GLY A 143 -10.14 1.08 8.40
CA GLY A 143 -10.53 2.44 8.80
C GLY A 143 -9.70 3.51 8.08
N ASP A 144 -8.38 3.35 8.03
CA ASP A 144 -7.48 4.26 7.30
C ASP A 144 -7.80 4.32 5.79
N LEU A 145 -8.15 3.18 5.18
CA LEU A 145 -8.51 3.10 3.76
C LEU A 145 -9.83 3.82 3.48
N ILE A 146 -10.82 3.65 4.36
CA ILE A 146 -12.12 4.34 4.26
C ILE A 146 -11.92 5.84 4.45
N ALA A 147 -11.19 6.28 5.47
CA ALA A 147 -10.91 7.70 5.69
C ALA A 147 -10.18 8.33 4.49
N ALA A 148 -9.19 7.62 3.91
CA ALA A 148 -8.53 8.07 2.68
C ALA A 148 -9.53 8.19 1.51
N TRP A 149 -10.44 7.23 1.38
CA TRP A 149 -11.49 7.23 0.37
C TRP A 149 -12.46 8.41 0.52
N GLU A 150 -12.92 8.69 1.73
CA GLU A 150 -13.84 9.81 2.02
C GLU A 150 -13.16 11.17 1.79
N SER A 151 -11.91 11.33 2.22
CA SER A 151 -11.17 12.60 2.11
C SER A 151 -10.92 13.06 0.66
N ARG A 152 -10.93 12.13 -0.30
CA ARG A 152 -10.68 12.47 -1.71
C ARG A 152 -11.91 13.04 -2.42
N GLU A 153 -13.12 12.68 -1.99
CA GLU A 153 -14.38 13.11 -2.61
C GLU A 153 -14.66 14.58 -2.29
N VAL A 154 -14.13 15.06 -1.16
CA VAL A 154 -14.17 16.48 -0.78
C VAL A 154 -13.45 17.37 -1.81
N PHE A 155 -12.49 16.84 -2.58
CA PHE A 155 -11.77 17.59 -3.61
C PHE A 155 -12.35 17.43 -5.03
N SER A 156 -13.34 16.57 -5.25
CA SER A 156 -14.05 16.46 -6.56
C SER A 156 -15.44 17.10 -6.55
N ALA A 157 -15.81 17.75 -5.44
CA ALA A 157 -17.11 18.40 -5.23
C ALA A 157 -16.94 19.91 -4.97
N GLU A 158 -16.22 20.62 -5.85
CA GLU A 158 -16.44 22.06 -6.04
C GLU A 158 -16.74 22.31 -7.54
N PRO A 159 -17.72 23.16 -7.85
CA PRO A 159 -18.53 23.15 -9.08
C PRO A 159 -17.83 23.62 -10.36
#